data_AF-A0A822THE1-F1
#
_entry.id   AF-A0A822THE1-F1
#
_cell.length_a   1.000
_cell.length_b   1.000
_cell.length_c   1.000
_cell.angle_alpha   90.00
_cell.angle_beta   90.00
_cell.angle_gamma   90.00
#
_symmetry.space_group_name_H-M   'P 1'
#
loop_
_entity.id
_entity.type
_entity.pdbx_description
1 polymer ?
#
loop_
_entity_poly.entity_id
_entity_poly.type
_entity_poly.pdbx_seq_one_letter_code
_entity_poly.pdbx_strand_id
1 'polypeptide(L)'
;MLVVTLSHNSRRIDVDINLDNQADDHRLRVLVPTPFNTDSVLADTQFGSLTRPVNDSAMNNWQQEGWKEAPVPVWNMLNYVALQEGRNGMAVFSEGLREFEVIGEEKKTFAITLLRGVGLLGKEDLLLRPGRPSGIKMPVPDSQLRGLLSCRLSLLSYTGTPTAAGVAQQARAWLTPVQCYNKIPWDAMKLNKAGFNVPESYSLLKMPPVGCLISALKKAEDRQEVILRLFNPAESATCDATVAFSREVISCSETMMDEHITTEENQGSNLSGPFLPGQSRTFSYRLA
;
A
#
# COMPACT_ATOMS: atom_id res chain seq x y z
N MET A 1 11.18 21.69 3.21
CA MET A 1 12.45 20.94 3.26
C MET A 1 12.25 19.57 2.64
N LEU A 2 13.09 19.18 1.70
CA LEU A 2 13.11 17.84 1.11
C LEU A 2 14.39 17.13 1.56
N VAL A 3 14.26 15.94 2.12
CA VAL A 3 15.38 15.11 2.59
C VAL A 3 15.37 13.81 1.79
N VAL A 4 16.54 13.44 1.26
CA VAL A 4 16.73 12.18 0.54
C VAL A 4 17.68 11.31 1.34
N THR A 5 17.25 10.09 1.65
CA THR A 5 18.02 9.15 2.47
C THR A 5 18.38 7.92 1.65
N LEU A 6 19.68 7.62 1.61
CA LEU A 6 20.26 6.42 1.04
C LEU A 6 20.82 5.56 2.19
N SER A 7 20.08 4.51 2.54
CA SER A 7 20.48 3.63 3.64
C SER A 7 21.41 2.54 3.14
N HIS A 8 22.45 2.24 3.93
CA HIS A 8 23.33 1.09 3.69
C HIS A 8 22.49 -0.21 3.63
N ASN A 9 22.77 -1.08 2.66
CA ASN A 9 22.01 -2.32 2.39
C ASN A 9 20.53 -2.14 2.02
N SER A 10 20.07 -0.93 1.69
CA SER A 10 18.75 -0.70 1.11
C SER A 10 18.87 -0.43 -0.39
N ARG A 11 17.98 -1.02 -1.19
CA ARG A 11 17.80 -0.65 -2.61
C ARG A 11 16.84 0.53 -2.80
N ARG A 12 16.20 0.99 -1.72
CA ARG A 12 15.23 2.07 -1.75
C ARG A 12 15.89 3.43 -1.54
N ILE A 13 15.32 4.43 -2.18
CA ILE A 13 15.64 5.84 -1.96
C ILE A 13 14.45 6.44 -1.22
N ASP A 14 14.62 6.75 0.06
CA ASP A 14 13.56 7.30 0.89
C ASP A 14 13.57 8.83 0.78
N VAL A 15 12.39 9.44 0.72
CA VAL A 15 12.21 10.88 0.53
C VAL A 15 11.18 11.41 1.54
N ASP A 16 11.61 12.34 2.38
CA ASP A 16 10.76 13.06 3.32
C ASP A 16 10.56 14.51 2.82
N ILE A 17 9.30 14.92 2.70
CA ILE A 17 8.92 16.24 2.19
C ILE A 17 8.12 16.96 3.28
N ASN A 18 8.73 18.00 3.84
CA ASN A 18 8.09 18.87 4.82
C ASN A 18 7.78 20.22 4.17
N LEU A 19 6.56 20.70 4.33
CA LEU A 19 6.11 21.98 3.78
C LEU A 19 5.22 22.71 4.78
N ASP A 20 5.19 24.04 4.66
CA ASP A 20 4.25 24.90 5.38
C ASP A 20 3.31 25.52 4.34
N ASN A 21 2.09 24.99 4.25
CA ASN A 21 1.13 25.46 3.26
C ASN A 21 0.47 26.76 3.71
N GLN A 22 0.71 27.84 2.98
CA GLN A 22 0.10 29.16 3.21
C GLN A 22 -0.76 29.63 2.02
N ALA A 23 -0.99 28.76 1.04
CA ALA A 23 -1.76 29.05 -0.16
C ALA A 23 -3.10 28.31 -0.16
N ASP A 24 -4.08 28.91 -0.83
CA ASP A 24 -5.44 28.40 -0.99
C ASP A 24 -5.69 27.94 -2.44
N ASP A 25 -6.68 27.08 -2.65
CA ASP A 25 -7.21 26.69 -3.96
C ASP A 25 -6.12 26.21 -4.96
N HIS A 26 -5.20 25.37 -4.49
CA HIS A 26 -4.11 24.82 -5.32
C HIS A 26 -3.88 23.33 -5.10
N ARG A 27 -3.20 22.70 -6.05
CA ARG A 27 -2.76 21.30 -5.99
C ARG A 27 -1.24 21.25 -6.10
N LEU A 28 -0.58 20.79 -5.05
CA LEU A 28 0.87 20.59 -5.04
C LEU A 28 1.19 19.12 -5.31
N ARG A 29 2.14 18.89 -6.22
CA ARG A 29 2.58 17.55 -6.60
C ARG A 29 4.09 17.49 -6.64
N VAL A 30 4.64 16.33 -6.31
CA VAL A 30 6.05 16.01 -6.59
C VAL A 30 6.11 15.21 -7.88
N LEU A 31 7.06 15.58 -8.74
CA LEU A 31 7.29 14.91 -10.02
C LEU A 31 8.48 13.97 -9.89
N VAL A 32 8.30 12.72 -10.30
CA VAL A 32 9.35 11.70 -10.36
C VAL A 32 9.49 11.23 -11.81
N PRO A 33 10.40 11.85 -12.57
CA PRO A 33 10.69 11.43 -13.93
C PRO A 33 11.27 10.01 -13.95
N THR A 34 10.89 9.25 -14.97
CA THR A 34 11.37 7.90 -15.23
C THR A 34 11.94 7.84 -16.65
N PRO A 35 12.84 6.89 -16.95
CA PRO A 35 13.34 6.70 -18.31
C PRO A 35 12.39 5.85 -19.19
N PHE A 36 11.19 5.51 -18.72
CA PHE A 36 10.30 4.55 -19.36
C PHE A 36 9.21 5.24 -20.16
N ASN A 37 8.91 4.73 -21.37
CA ASN A 37 7.74 5.13 -22.14
C ASN A 37 6.72 3.99 -22.12
N THR A 38 5.55 4.22 -21.51
CA THR A 38 4.51 3.21 -21.36
C THR A 38 3.13 3.83 -21.51
N ASP A 39 2.17 3.02 -21.95
CA ASP A 39 0.76 3.34 -22.05
C ASP A 39 -0.03 3.01 -20.78
N SER A 40 0.63 2.38 -19.81
CA SER A 40 0.00 1.83 -18.63
C SER A 40 0.88 1.90 -17.38
N VAL A 41 0.21 1.90 -16.22
CA VAL A 41 0.80 2.00 -14.89
C VAL A 41 0.14 0.98 -13.96
N LEU A 42 0.95 0.24 -13.21
CA LEU A 42 0.43 -0.64 -12.17
C LEU A 42 0.19 0.17 -10.90
N ALA A 43 -0.99 0.05 -10.30
CA ALA A 43 -1.32 0.65 -9.01
C ALA A 43 -1.88 -0.41 -8.06
N ASP A 44 -1.55 -0.32 -6.78
CA ASP A 44 -2.11 -1.23 -5.79
C ASP A 44 -3.54 -0.87 -5.38
N THR A 45 -4.25 -1.91 -4.96
CA THR A 45 -5.64 -1.85 -4.49
C THR A 45 -5.79 -2.72 -3.25
N GLN A 46 -7.00 -2.79 -2.69
CA GLN A 46 -7.29 -3.70 -1.59
C GLN A 46 -7.00 -5.14 -2.02
N PHE A 47 -6.03 -5.77 -1.36
CA PHE A 47 -5.59 -7.15 -1.60
C PHE A 47 -5.04 -7.46 -3.01
N GLY A 48 -4.59 -6.46 -3.76
CA GLY A 48 -4.13 -6.72 -5.12
C GLY A 48 -3.45 -5.53 -5.78
N SER A 49 -3.29 -5.64 -7.09
CA SER A 49 -2.89 -4.54 -7.96
C SER A 49 -3.61 -4.64 -9.30
N LEU A 50 -3.76 -3.49 -9.96
CA LEU A 50 -4.35 -3.41 -11.29
C LEU A 50 -3.56 -2.46 -12.18
N THR A 51 -3.54 -2.79 -13.46
CA THR A 51 -2.95 -1.99 -14.52
C THR A 51 -3.97 -0.98 -15.01
N ARG A 52 -3.55 0.28 -15.11
CA ARG A 52 -4.40 1.40 -15.54
C ARG A 52 -3.76 2.12 -16.72
N PRO A 53 -4.55 2.66 -17.66
CA PRO A 53 -4.00 3.42 -18.76
C PRO A 53 -3.48 4.79 -18.26
N VAL A 54 -2.39 5.29 -18.87
CA VAL A 54 -1.85 6.63 -18.57
C VAL A 54 -2.43 7.72 -19.49
N ASN A 55 -3.24 7.32 -20.46
CA ASN A 55 -3.96 8.15 -21.41
C ASN A 55 -5.39 7.65 -21.57
N ASP A 56 -6.32 8.58 -21.76
CA ASP A 56 -7.70 8.27 -22.12
C ASP A 56 -8.04 9.03 -23.41
N SER A 57 -8.41 8.32 -24.46
CA SER A 57 -8.76 8.94 -25.76
C SER A 57 -10.00 9.82 -25.68
N ALA A 58 -10.91 9.55 -24.74
CA ALA A 58 -12.12 10.34 -24.54
C ALA A 58 -11.79 11.78 -24.09
N MET A 59 -10.58 12.05 -23.58
CA MET A 59 -10.13 13.41 -23.30
C MET A 59 -10.15 14.33 -24.53
N ASN A 60 -10.06 13.79 -25.74
CA ASN A 60 -10.04 14.58 -26.98
C ASN A 60 -11.41 15.13 -27.38
N ASN A 61 -12.50 14.47 -26.96
CA ASN A 61 -13.85 14.74 -27.46
C ASN A 61 -14.96 14.64 -26.40
N TRP A 62 -14.64 14.45 -25.12
CA TRP A 62 -15.63 14.29 -24.03
C TRP A 62 -16.70 15.40 -24.01
N GLN A 63 -16.31 16.66 -24.28
CA GLN A 63 -17.25 17.77 -24.34
C GLN A 63 -18.21 17.68 -25.52
N GLN A 64 -17.70 17.30 -26.70
CA GLN A 64 -18.50 17.14 -27.92
C GLN A 64 -19.48 15.97 -27.78
N GLU A 65 -19.07 14.92 -27.07
CA GLU A 65 -19.91 13.78 -26.71
C GLU A 65 -20.89 14.07 -25.55
N GLY A 66 -20.83 15.26 -24.94
CA GLY A 66 -21.77 15.69 -23.90
C GLY A 66 -21.49 15.15 -22.50
N TRP A 67 -20.27 14.66 -22.23
CA TRP A 67 -19.85 14.22 -20.90
C TRP A 67 -19.86 15.40 -19.92
N LYS A 68 -20.23 15.14 -18.67
CA LYS A 68 -20.27 16.17 -17.62
C LYS A 68 -18.93 16.42 -16.95
N GLU A 69 -18.01 15.46 -17.01
CA GLU A 69 -16.69 15.51 -16.39
C GLU A 69 -15.67 14.91 -17.34
N ALA A 70 -14.48 15.50 -17.37
CA ALA A 70 -13.37 15.05 -18.20
C ALA A 70 -12.82 13.72 -17.66
N PRO A 71 -12.58 12.72 -18.54
CA PRO A 71 -12.03 11.42 -18.15
C PRO A 71 -10.52 11.50 -17.94
N VAL A 72 -10.07 12.28 -16.95
CA VAL A 72 -8.64 12.46 -16.68
C VAL A 72 -8.06 11.18 -16.08
N PRO A 73 -6.92 10.66 -16.57
CA PRO A 73 -6.25 9.46 -16.02
C PRO A 73 -5.51 9.76 -14.70
N VAL A 74 -6.21 10.39 -13.76
CA VAL A 74 -5.80 10.56 -12.37
C VAL A 74 -6.34 9.37 -11.60
N TRP A 75 -5.43 8.63 -10.98
CA TRP A 75 -5.72 7.34 -10.37
C TRP A 75 -5.42 7.33 -8.89
N ASN A 76 -6.02 6.35 -8.21
CA ASN A 76 -5.75 6.09 -6.81
C ASN A 76 -4.71 4.97 -6.64
N MET A 77 -3.87 5.14 -5.63
CA MET A 77 -3.01 4.09 -5.09
C MET A 77 -3.24 3.97 -3.59
N LEU A 78 -3.00 2.80 -3.03
CA LEU A 78 -2.90 2.66 -1.59
C LEU A 78 -1.45 2.93 -1.16
N ASN A 79 -0.52 2.07 -1.54
CA ASN A 79 0.83 2.07 -1.01
C ASN A 79 1.88 2.21 -2.11
N TYR A 80 1.58 1.78 -3.34
CA TYR A 80 2.55 1.82 -4.42
C TYR A 80 1.96 1.98 -5.82
N VAL A 81 2.77 2.55 -6.70
CA VAL A 81 2.58 2.56 -8.16
C VAL A 81 3.88 2.16 -8.84
N ALA A 82 3.80 1.54 -10.02
CA ALA A 82 4.97 1.13 -10.78
C ALA A 82 4.81 1.35 -12.29
N LEU A 83 5.86 1.90 -12.90
CA LEU A 83 6.04 1.98 -14.35
C LEU A 83 7.14 0.99 -14.74
N GLN A 84 6.96 0.34 -15.88
CA GLN A 84 7.89 -0.66 -16.36
C GLN A 84 7.99 -0.59 -17.89
N GLU A 85 9.21 -0.70 -18.40
CA GLU A 85 9.49 -0.89 -19.82
C GLU A 85 10.35 -2.15 -19.98
N GLY A 86 9.81 -3.15 -20.68
CA GLY A 86 10.44 -4.47 -20.78
C GLY A 86 10.65 -5.10 -19.41
N ARG A 87 11.93 -5.31 -19.03
CA ARG A 87 12.32 -5.91 -17.75
C ARG A 87 12.72 -4.89 -16.68
N ASN A 88 12.78 -3.60 -17.00
CA ASN A 88 13.23 -2.58 -16.06
C ASN A 88 12.03 -1.80 -15.56
N GLY A 89 11.93 -1.59 -14.25
CA GLY A 89 10.84 -0.83 -13.68
C GLY A 89 11.27 0.01 -12.49
N MET A 90 10.41 0.97 -12.16
CA MET A 90 10.54 1.79 -10.97
C MET A 90 9.17 1.91 -10.30
N ALA A 91 9.16 1.64 -9.01
CA ALA A 91 8.01 1.83 -8.16
C ALA A 91 8.19 3.07 -7.28
N VAL A 92 7.09 3.77 -7.02
CA VAL A 92 6.97 4.82 -6.02
C VAL A 92 6.06 4.29 -4.91
N PHE A 93 6.55 4.32 -3.68
CA PHE A 93 5.78 4.02 -2.48
C PHE A 93 5.37 5.31 -1.80
N SER A 94 4.21 5.29 -1.15
CA SER A 94 3.74 6.43 -0.38
C SER A 94 3.10 6.03 0.93
N GLU A 95 3.25 6.90 1.93
CA GLU A 95 2.55 6.78 3.20
C GLU A 95 1.34 7.70 3.19
N GLY A 96 0.18 7.15 2.85
CA GLY A 96 -1.10 7.86 2.96
C GLY A 96 -1.43 8.80 1.79
N LEU A 97 -0.53 9.02 0.83
CA LEU A 97 -0.85 9.76 -0.41
C LEU A 97 -1.58 8.82 -1.37
N ARG A 98 -2.78 9.21 -1.81
CA ARG A 98 -3.67 8.29 -2.55
C ARG A 98 -4.00 8.73 -3.97
N GLU A 99 -3.43 9.83 -4.46
CA GLU A 99 -3.70 10.34 -5.82
C GLU A 99 -2.39 10.47 -6.59
N PHE A 100 -2.38 9.93 -7.82
CA PHE A 100 -1.27 10.09 -8.74
C PHE A 100 -1.76 10.23 -10.19
N GLU A 101 -0.87 10.72 -11.04
CA GLU A 101 -1.07 10.79 -12.49
C GLU A 101 0.27 10.45 -13.17
N VAL A 102 0.23 9.98 -14.42
CA VAL A 102 1.43 9.85 -15.26
C VAL A 102 1.34 10.87 -16.39
N ILE A 103 2.30 11.80 -16.42
CA ILE A 103 2.25 13.02 -17.23
C ILE A 103 3.45 13.15 -18.18
N GLY A 104 3.37 14.17 -19.06
CA GLY A 104 4.35 14.46 -20.11
C GLY A 104 3.95 13.87 -21.46
N GLU A 105 4.54 14.36 -22.55
CA GLU A 105 4.25 13.88 -23.92
C GLU A 105 4.54 12.39 -24.07
N GLU A 106 5.68 11.93 -23.52
CA GLU A 106 6.09 10.52 -23.51
C GLU A 106 5.59 9.75 -22.27
N LYS A 107 4.72 10.35 -21.45
CA LYS A 107 4.09 9.69 -20.29
C LYS A 107 5.07 8.95 -19.36
N LYS A 108 6.19 9.62 -19.10
CA LYS A 108 7.33 9.05 -18.35
C LYS A 108 7.50 9.61 -16.94
N THR A 109 6.60 10.45 -16.46
CA THR A 109 6.76 11.14 -15.17
C THR A 109 5.59 10.85 -14.25
N PHE A 110 5.86 10.26 -13.08
CA PHE A 110 4.87 10.21 -12.01
C PHE A 110 4.65 11.62 -11.46
N ALA A 111 3.40 12.01 -11.29
CA ALA A 111 2.99 13.17 -10.54
C ALA A 111 2.19 12.72 -9.32
N ILE A 112 2.84 12.66 -8.16
CA ILE A 112 2.20 12.26 -6.90
C ILE A 112 1.65 13.50 -6.21
N THR A 113 0.34 13.51 -5.92
CA THR A 113 -0.29 14.64 -5.22
C THR A 113 0.09 14.61 -3.75
N LEU A 114 0.75 15.68 -3.29
CA LEU A 114 1.13 15.86 -1.89
C LEU A 114 -0.03 16.47 -1.09
N LEU A 115 -0.70 17.46 -1.68
CA LEU A 115 -1.88 18.10 -1.11
C LEU A 115 -2.75 18.72 -2.20
N ARG A 116 -4.04 18.90 -1.89
CA ARG A 116 -4.99 19.66 -2.70
C ARG A 116 -5.90 20.48 -1.80
N GLY A 117 -5.63 21.77 -1.71
CA GLY A 117 -6.45 22.73 -0.95
C GLY A 117 -7.67 23.15 -1.76
N VAL A 118 -8.86 23.08 -1.17
CA VAL A 118 -10.12 23.54 -1.78
C VAL A 118 -10.96 24.32 -0.76
N GLY A 119 -11.51 25.46 -1.16
CA GLY A 119 -12.31 26.31 -0.25
C GLY A 119 -13.81 26.01 -0.21
N LEU A 120 -14.31 25.16 -1.11
CA LEU A 120 -15.74 24.86 -1.27
C LEU A 120 -15.99 23.37 -1.44
N LEU A 121 -17.02 22.83 -0.77
CA LEU A 121 -17.47 21.45 -0.93
C LEU A 121 -18.01 21.19 -2.35
N GLY A 122 -18.88 22.09 -2.82
CA GLY A 122 -19.43 22.09 -4.17
C GLY A 122 -19.03 23.35 -4.93
N LYS A 123 -17.87 23.32 -5.59
CA LYS A 123 -17.45 24.39 -6.52
C LYS A 123 -18.06 24.12 -7.90
N GLU A 124 -18.72 25.12 -8.45
CA GLU A 124 -19.28 25.11 -9.81
C GLU A 124 -18.23 25.57 -10.83
N ASP A 125 -18.52 25.32 -12.12
CA ASP A 125 -17.74 25.79 -13.26
C ASP A 125 -16.24 25.48 -13.19
N LEU A 126 -15.90 24.24 -12.81
CA LEU A 126 -14.52 23.75 -12.85
C LEU A 126 -14.08 23.51 -14.30
N LEU A 127 -12.80 23.73 -14.60
CA LEU A 127 -12.22 23.52 -15.94
C LEU A 127 -12.55 22.13 -16.53
N LEU A 128 -12.44 21.09 -15.71
CA LEU A 128 -12.63 19.69 -16.10
C LEU A 128 -14.03 19.15 -15.76
N ARG A 129 -14.90 19.99 -15.19
CA ARG A 129 -16.29 19.66 -14.84
C ARG A 129 -17.12 20.95 -14.83
N PRO A 130 -17.35 21.57 -16.00
CA PRO A 130 -18.07 22.83 -16.10
C PRO A 130 -19.55 22.66 -15.74
N GLY A 131 -20.20 23.76 -15.33
CA GLY A 131 -21.60 23.78 -14.93
C GLY A 131 -21.79 23.62 -13.42
N ARG A 132 -22.91 22.99 -13.04
CA ARG A 132 -23.43 23.03 -11.67
C ARG A 132 -22.47 22.49 -10.60
N PRO A 133 -22.60 22.94 -9.33
CA PRO A 133 -21.82 22.37 -8.24
C PRO A 133 -22.21 20.90 -7.99
N SER A 134 -21.25 20.13 -7.47
CA SER A 134 -21.54 18.80 -6.91
C SER A 134 -22.07 18.98 -5.49
N GLY A 135 -23.34 18.63 -5.27
CA GLY A 135 -23.98 18.80 -3.97
C GLY A 135 -24.14 20.27 -3.56
N ILE A 136 -23.72 20.60 -2.34
CA ILE A 136 -23.97 21.89 -1.69
C ILE A 136 -22.76 22.82 -1.86
N LYS A 137 -23.01 24.06 -2.29
CA LYS A 137 -22.01 25.13 -2.26
C LYS A 137 -21.85 25.64 -0.82
N MET A 138 -20.87 25.09 -0.11
CA MET A 138 -20.58 25.41 1.29
C MET A 138 -19.09 25.71 1.48
N PRO A 139 -18.72 26.81 2.17
CA PRO A 139 -17.35 27.08 2.57
C PRO A 139 -16.79 25.97 3.46
N VAL A 140 -15.57 25.53 3.13
CA VAL A 140 -14.81 24.53 3.90
C VAL A 140 -13.38 25.04 4.11
N PRO A 141 -13.19 26.11 4.92
CA PRO A 141 -11.89 26.77 5.05
C PRO A 141 -10.76 25.84 5.50
N ASP A 142 -11.07 24.85 6.35
CA ASP A 142 -10.08 23.88 6.84
C ASP A 142 -9.59 22.92 5.73
N SER A 143 -10.38 22.73 4.67
CA SER A 143 -10.01 21.94 3.50
C SER A 143 -8.96 22.63 2.61
N GLN A 144 -8.52 23.85 2.95
CA GLN A 144 -7.34 24.46 2.34
C GLN A 144 -6.04 23.79 2.81
N LEU A 145 -6.08 23.03 3.90
CA LEU A 145 -4.93 22.31 4.46
C LEU A 145 -3.75 23.23 4.77
N ARG A 146 -4.00 24.38 5.41
CA ARG A 146 -2.94 25.32 5.81
C ARG A 146 -2.08 24.76 6.95
N GLY A 147 -0.83 25.20 7.00
CA GLY A 147 0.14 24.83 8.03
C GLY A 147 1.08 23.69 7.62
N LEU A 148 1.70 23.08 8.63
CA LEU A 148 2.76 22.10 8.43
C LEU A 148 2.20 20.76 7.94
N LEU A 149 2.78 20.26 6.85
CA LEU A 149 2.50 18.95 6.28
C LEU A 149 3.81 18.19 6.08
N SER A 150 3.79 16.90 6.44
CA SER A 150 4.89 15.97 6.22
C SER A 150 4.40 14.82 5.35
N CYS A 151 5.07 14.62 4.23
CA CYS A 151 4.78 13.55 3.27
C CYS A 151 6.00 12.66 3.12
N ARG A 152 5.80 11.34 3.09
CA ARG A 152 6.88 10.37 2.88
C ARG A 152 6.65 9.56 1.62
N LEU A 153 7.73 9.41 0.85
CA LEU A 153 7.80 8.60 -0.35
C LEU A 153 9.02 7.69 -0.30
N SER A 154 9.01 6.62 -1.09
CA SER A 154 10.19 5.80 -1.33
C SER A 154 10.22 5.32 -2.76
N LEU A 155 11.40 5.32 -3.37
CA LEU A 155 11.61 4.87 -4.75
C LEU A 155 12.31 3.52 -4.75
N LEU A 156 11.82 2.58 -5.55
CA LEU A 156 12.44 1.29 -5.75
C LEU A 156 12.61 1.00 -7.23
N SER A 157 13.86 0.92 -7.70
CA SER A 157 14.14 0.34 -9.02
C SER A 157 14.20 -1.18 -8.94
N TYR A 158 13.70 -1.85 -9.96
CA TYR A 158 13.66 -3.31 -10.03
C TYR A 158 13.85 -3.85 -11.45
N THR A 159 14.16 -5.15 -11.50
CA THR A 159 14.29 -5.91 -12.75
C THR A 159 13.35 -7.11 -12.71
N GLY A 160 12.78 -7.48 -13.85
CA GLY A 160 11.76 -8.53 -13.96
C GLY A 160 10.35 -7.96 -13.85
N THR A 161 9.43 -8.75 -13.30
CA THR A 161 8.04 -8.33 -13.08
C THR A 161 7.89 -7.72 -11.67
N PRO A 162 6.85 -6.89 -11.42
CA PRO A 162 6.60 -6.31 -10.10
C PRO A 162 6.44 -7.38 -9.01
N THR A 163 5.80 -8.50 -9.35
CA THR A 163 5.61 -9.66 -8.47
C THR A 163 6.94 -10.35 -8.14
N ALA A 164 7.76 -10.65 -9.14
CA ALA A 164 9.06 -11.32 -8.93
C ALA A 164 10.06 -10.42 -8.20
N ALA A 165 9.97 -9.11 -8.39
CA ALA A 165 10.74 -8.12 -7.65
C ALA A 165 10.26 -7.89 -6.21
N GLY A 166 9.08 -8.42 -5.84
CA GLY A 166 8.50 -8.25 -4.52
C GLY A 166 8.09 -6.80 -4.22
N VAL A 167 7.67 -6.02 -5.22
CA VAL A 167 7.32 -4.59 -5.07
C VAL A 167 6.32 -4.38 -3.94
N ALA A 168 5.27 -5.20 -3.88
CA ALA A 168 4.25 -5.12 -2.84
C ALA A 168 4.80 -5.46 -1.42
N GLN A 169 5.69 -6.45 -1.31
CA GLN A 169 6.38 -6.78 -0.05
C GLN A 169 7.31 -5.64 0.39
N GLN A 170 8.01 -5.01 -0.56
CA GLN A 170 8.91 -3.89 -0.28
C GLN A 170 8.14 -2.65 0.20
N ALA A 171 7.00 -2.33 -0.42
CA ALA A 171 6.11 -1.27 0.03
C ALA A 171 5.59 -1.53 1.45
N ARG A 172 5.12 -2.75 1.74
CA ARG A 172 4.69 -3.17 3.08
C ARG A 172 5.80 -3.06 4.13
N ALA A 173 7.01 -3.54 3.79
CA ALA A 173 8.15 -3.50 4.69
C ALA A 173 8.58 -2.06 5.01
N TRP A 174 8.52 -1.15 4.01
CA TRP A 174 8.80 0.26 4.22
C TRP A 174 7.76 0.96 5.10
N LEU A 175 6.46 0.62 4.95
CA LEU A 175 5.38 1.15 5.79
C LEU A 175 5.32 0.56 7.21
N THR A 176 6.12 -0.47 7.50
CA THR A 176 6.10 -1.16 8.81
C THR A 176 7.39 -0.85 9.58
N PRO A 177 7.41 0.22 10.41
CA PRO A 177 8.60 0.58 11.15
C PRO A 177 8.93 -0.45 12.24
N VAL A 178 10.23 -0.63 12.50
CA VAL A 178 10.71 -1.42 13.63
C VAL A 178 10.25 -0.77 14.94
N GLN A 179 9.59 -1.55 15.79
CA GLN A 179 9.17 -1.10 17.11
C GLN A 179 10.27 -1.42 18.11
N CYS A 180 10.75 -0.39 18.81
CA CYS A 180 11.75 -0.53 19.86
C CYS A 180 11.12 -0.19 21.21
N TYR A 181 11.31 -1.06 22.20
CA TYR A 181 10.94 -0.80 23.58
C TYR A 181 12.15 -1.04 24.46
N ASN A 182 12.49 -0.07 25.31
CA ASN A 182 13.55 -0.20 26.29
C ASN A 182 12.95 -0.62 27.63
N LYS A 183 13.35 -1.78 28.13
CA LYS A 183 13.01 -2.19 29.49
C LYS A 183 13.84 -1.34 30.46
N ILE A 184 13.17 -0.58 31.33
CA ILE A 184 13.86 0.22 32.34
C ILE A 184 14.74 -0.72 33.19
N PRO A 185 16.06 -0.47 33.27
CA PRO A 185 17.00 -1.37 33.97
C PRO A 185 16.91 -1.28 35.49
N TRP A 186 16.27 -0.24 36.02
CA TRP A 186 16.10 0.00 37.45
C TRP A 186 14.64 -0.22 37.84
N ASP A 187 14.38 -1.13 38.78
CA ASP A 187 13.07 -1.36 39.39
C ASP A 187 12.60 -0.12 40.19
N ALA A 188 12.29 0.99 39.51
CA ALA A 188 11.55 2.09 40.11
C ALA A 188 10.17 1.62 40.59
N MET A 189 9.63 0.59 39.92
CA MET A 189 8.50 -0.21 40.39
C MET A 189 8.92 -1.68 40.41
N LYS A 190 8.78 -2.35 41.56
CA LYS A 190 9.03 -3.80 41.67
C LYS A 190 8.02 -4.53 40.80
N LEU A 191 8.36 -4.81 39.55
CA LEU A 191 7.57 -5.70 38.71
C LEU A 191 7.73 -7.12 39.24
N ASN A 192 6.65 -7.89 39.24
CA ASN A 192 6.74 -9.32 39.52
C ASN A 192 7.69 -9.95 38.48
N LYS A 193 8.56 -10.85 38.94
CA LYS A 193 9.36 -11.66 38.00
C LYS A 193 8.41 -12.40 37.07
N ALA A 194 8.66 -12.31 35.76
CA ALA A 194 7.92 -13.13 34.81
C ALA A 194 8.16 -14.62 35.15
N GLY A 195 7.08 -15.40 35.23
CA GLY A 195 7.15 -16.84 35.53
C GLY A 195 7.65 -17.69 34.35
N PHE A 196 8.18 -17.05 33.31
CA PHE A 196 8.65 -17.69 32.08
C PHE A 196 9.88 -16.96 31.55
N ASN A 197 10.70 -17.68 30.79
CA ASN A 197 11.84 -17.14 30.07
C ASN A 197 11.50 -17.07 28.58
N VAL A 198 11.96 -16.02 27.91
CA VAL A 198 11.88 -15.88 26.45
C VAL A 198 13.30 -15.83 25.89
N PRO A 199 13.54 -16.36 24.68
CA PRO A 199 14.84 -16.26 24.04
C PRO A 199 15.14 -14.79 23.67
N GLU A 200 16.44 -14.46 23.58
CA GLU A 200 16.89 -13.11 23.18
C GLU A 200 16.47 -12.74 21.75
N SER A 201 16.33 -13.75 20.88
CA SER A 201 15.87 -13.60 19.51
C SER A 201 14.80 -14.65 19.22
N TYR A 202 13.71 -14.22 18.61
CA TYR A 202 12.59 -15.07 18.25
C TYR A 202 11.98 -14.65 16.93
N SER A 203 11.67 -15.63 16.08
CA SER A 203 10.84 -15.45 14.89
C SER A 203 9.61 -16.31 15.06
N LEU A 204 8.41 -15.74 15.02
CA LEU A 204 7.18 -16.54 15.13
C LEU A 204 6.99 -17.44 13.90
N LEU A 205 7.21 -16.86 12.73
CA LEU A 205 7.08 -17.52 11.44
C LEU A 205 8.11 -16.99 10.44
N LYS A 206 8.27 -17.69 9.32
CA LYS A 206 9.05 -17.29 8.15
C LYS A 206 8.21 -17.48 6.89
N MET A 207 8.36 -16.56 5.93
CA MET A 207 7.73 -16.60 4.61
C MET A 207 8.74 -16.16 3.53
N PRO A 208 8.59 -16.63 2.29
CA PRO A 208 9.34 -16.09 1.16
C PRO A 208 9.13 -14.56 1.01
N PRO A 209 10.12 -13.82 0.51
CA PRO A 209 10.03 -12.36 0.34
C PRO A 209 9.20 -11.94 -0.90
N VAL A 210 8.58 -12.89 -1.59
CA VAL A 210 7.79 -12.71 -2.81
C VAL A 210 6.58 -13.64 -2.79
N GLY A 211 5.58 -13.36 -3.62
CA GLY A 211 4.33 -14.13 -3.65
C GLY A 211 3.31 -13.55 -2.69
N CYS A 212 2.70 -14.41 -1.87
CA CYS A 212 1.58 -14.02 -1.02
C CYS A 212 2.04 -13.23 0.22
N LEU A 213 1.27 -12.22 0.63
CA LEU A 213 1.61 -11.25 1.67
C LEU A 213 0.74 -11.39 2.90
N ILE A 214 1.29 -11.08 4.08
CA ILE A 214 0.50 -10.99 5.32
C ILE A 214 -0.31 -9.70 5.31
N SER A 215 -1.63 -9.83 5.52
CA SER A 215 -2.53 -8.70 5.77
C SER A 215 -2.98 -8.62 7.23
N ALA A 216 -3.02 -9.75 7.94
CA ALA A 216 -3.30 -9.80 9.36
C ALA A 216 -2.55 -10.96 10.03
N LEU A 217 -2.04 -10.70 11.23
CA LEU A 217 -1.49 -11.70 12.13
C LEU A 217 -1.92 -11.30 13.55
N LYS A 218 -2.83 -12.08 14.14
CA LYS A 218 -3.38 -11.76 15.47
C LYS A 218 -3.76 -13.02 16.24
N LYS A 219 -4.12 -12.85 17.52
CA LYS A 219 -4.81 -13.88 18.29
C LYS A 219 -6.28 -13.96 17.84
N ALA A 220 -6.83 -15.17 17.76
CA ALA A 220 -8.27 -15.37 17.58
C ALA A 220 -9.05 -14.72 18.74
N GLU A 221 -10.27 -14.27 18.46
CA GLU A 221 -11.07 -13.50 19.43
C GLU A 221 -11.62 -14.38 20.56
N ASP A 222 -12.01 -15.60 20.25
CA ASP A 222 -12.76 -16.51 21.12
C ASP A 222 -11.98 -17.78 21.52
N ARG A 223 -10.77 -17.97 21.00
CA ARG A 223 -9.99 -19.20 21.19
C ARG A 223 -8.48 -18.95 21.28
N GLN A 224 -7.75 -19.98 21.69
CA GLN A 224 -6.29 -19.93 21.87
C GLN A 224 -5.57 -20.34 20.58
N GLU A 225 -5.84 -19.59 19.52
CA GLU A 225 -5.28 -19.84 18.18
C GLU A 225 -4.74 -18.54 17.58
N VAL A 226 -3.88 -18.67 16.59
CA VAL A 226 -3.31 -17.57 15.82
C VAL A 226 -4.05 -17.46 14.50
N ILE A 227 -4.60 -16.29 14.21
CA ILE A 227 -5.21 -15.95 12.94
C ILE A 227 -4.15 -15.34 12.03
N LEU A 228 -3.94 -15.96 10.88
CA LEU A 228 -3.07 -15.47 9.82
C LEU A 228 -3.90 -15.26 8.55
N ARG A 229 -3.91 -14.03 8.01
CA ARG A 229 -4.53 -13.72 6.73
C ARG A 229 -3.48 -13.39 5.70
N LEU A 230 -3.51 -14.13 4.61
CA LEU A 230 -2.63 -13.96 3.47
C LEU A 230 -3.42 -13.48 2.25
N PHE A 231 -2.76 -12.76 1.35
CA PHE A 231 -3.35 -12.42 0.06
C PHE A 231 -2.33 -12.44 -1.08
N ASN A 232 -2.81 -12.67 -2.30
CA ASN A 232 -2.01 -12.59 -3.50
C ASN A 232 -2.06 -11.18 -4.10
N PRO A 233 -0.96 -10.40 -4.11
CA PRO A 233 -0.96 -9.04 -4.62
C PRO A 233 -0.97 -8.94 -6.16
N ALA A 234 -0.78 -10.05 -6.88
CA ALA A 234 -0.66 -10.05 -8.32
C ALA A 234 -2.01 -9.79 -9.01
N GLU A 235 -1.96 -9.08 -10.14
CA GLU A 235 -3.13 -8.81 -10.99
C GLU A 235 -3.63 -10.08 -11.70
N SER A 236 -2.72 -10.95 -12.16
CA SER A 236 -3.08 -12.06 -13.06
C SER A 236 -2.42 -13.40 -12.74
N ALA A 237 -1.33 -13.44 -11.96
CA ALA A 237 -0.62 -14.67 -11.63
C ALA A 237 -1.11 -15.28 -10.31
N THR A 238 -1.22 -16.60 -10.24
CA THR A 238 -1.42 -17.33 -8.98
C THR A 238 -0.14 -17.36 -8.14
N CYS A 239 -0.24 -17.45 -6.81
CA CYS A 239 0.89 -17.70 -5.92
C CYS A 239 0.61 -18.88 -4.98
N ASP A 240 1.63 -19.69 -4.74
CA ASP A 240 1.63 -20.58 -3.59
C ASP A 240 2.04 -19.81 -2.33
N ALA A 241 1.47 -20.20 -1.20
CA ALA A 241 1.85 -19.65 0.09
C ALA A 241 2.62 -20.71 0.89
N THR A 242 3.80 -20.34 1.38
CA THR A 242 4.58 -21.17 2.31
C THR A 242 4.80 -20.38 3.58
N VAL A 243 4.36 -20.95 4.70
CA VAL A 243 4.53 -20.38 6.04
C VAL A 243 5.18 -21.42 6.93
N ALA A 244 6.36 -21.11 7.46
CA ALA A 244 7.06 -21.97 8.41
C ALA A 244 6.97 -21.35 9.80
N PHE A 245 6.22 -21.96 10.71
CA PHE A 245 6.18 -21.55 12.12
C PHE A 245 7.38 -22.12 12.89
N SER A 246 7.85 -21.39 13.90
CA SER A 246 8.95 -21.87 14.76
C SER A 246 8.48 -22.83 15.86
N ARG A 247 7.17 -22.90 16.12
CA ARG A 247 6.54 -23.90 16.98
C ARG A 247 5.84 -24.94 16.11
N GLU A 248 5.66 -26.14 16.64
CA GLU A 248 4.88 -27.18 15.98
C GLU A 248 3.45 -26.69 15.75
N VAL A 249 2.94 -26.90 14.54
CA VAL A 249 1.55 -26.62 14.19
C VAL A 249 0.74 -27.88 14.49
N ILE A 250 -0.09 -27.82 15.54
CA ILE A 250 -0.99 -28.91 15.92
C ILE A 250 -2.09 -29.05 14.87
N SER A 251 -2.71 -27.93 14.51
CA SER A 251 -3.78 -27.91 13.52
C SER A 251 -3.89 -26.58 12.78
N CYS A 252 -4.49 -26.65 11.60
CA CYS A 252 -4.78 -25.52 10.74
C CYS A 252 -6.17 -25.68 10.10
N SER A 253 -6.99 -24.64 10.19
CA SER A 253 -8.30 -24.55 9.52
C SER A 253 -8.41 -23.27 8.72
N GLU A 254 -9.01 -23.32 7.53
CA GLU A 254 -9.38 -22.11 6.80
C GLU A 254 -10.63 -21.49 7.44
N THR A 255 -10.66 -20.17 7.49
CA THR A 255 -11.76 -19.39 8.06
C THR A 255 -12.20 -18.29 7.11
N MET A 256 -13.43 -17.82 7.33
CA MET A 256 -13.89 -16.54 6.82
C MET A 256 -13.13 -15.37 7.48
N MET A 257 -13.38 -14.16 6.98
CA MET A 257 -12.73 -12.95 7.50
C MET A 257 -13.15 -12.60 8.94
N ASP A 258 -14.29 -13.13 9.39
CA ASP A 258 -14.84 -13.03 10.75
C ASP A 258 -14.50 -14.25 11.62
N GLU A 259 -13.48 -15.03 11.22
CA GLU A 259 -12.95 -16.18 11.95
C GLU A 259 -13.88 -17.40 12.03
N HIS A 260 -15.03 -17.40 11.36
CA HIS A 260 -15.85 -18.61 11.23
C HIS A 260 -15.14 -19.67 10.38
N ILE A 261 -15.01 -20.89 10.93
CA ILE A 261 -14.30 -22.00 10.29
C ILE A 261 -15.12 -22.53 9.10
N THR A 262 -14.46 -22.71 7.96
CA THR A 262 -15.10 -23.15 6.69
C THR A 262 -14.69 -24.55 6.26
N THR A 263 -13.58 -25.06 6.77
CA THR A 263 -13.06 -26.40 6.43
C THR A 263 -12.92 -27.25 7.68
N GLU A 264 -13.00 -28.57 7.53
CA GLU A 264 -12.59 -29.49 8.59
C GLU A 264 -11.13 -29.26 9.00
N GLU A 265 -10.82 -29.54 10.26
CA GLU A 265 -9.50 -29.32 10.86
C GLU A 265 -8.46 -30.23 10.21
N ASN A 266 -7.46 -29.64 9.55
CA ASN A 266 -6.35 -30.40 8.98
C ASN A 266 -5.23 -30.53 10.03
N GLN A 267 -4.71 -31.75 10.19
CA GLN A 267 -3.51 -31.97 10.99
C GLN A 267 -2.27 -31.39 10.27
N GLY A 268 -1.48 -30.59 10.97
CA GLY A 268 -0.27 -29.96 10.44
C GLY A 268 -0.46 -28.57 9.82
N SER A 269 0.55 -28.11 9.07
CA SER A 269 0.72 -26.72 8.62
C SER A 269 0.26 -26.43 7.18
N ASN A 270 -0.33 -27.42 6.50
CA ASN A 270 -0.56 -27.33 5.06
C ASN A 270 -1.69 -26.34 4.71
N LEU A 271 -1.28 -25.24 4.07
CA LEU A 271 -2.16 -24.37 3.31
C LEU A 271 -2.63 -25.13 2.06
N SER A 272 -3.94 -25.32 1.90
CA SER A 272 -4.49 -26.08 0.77
C SER A 272 -4.58 -25.21 -0.49
N GLY A 273 -3.89 -25.59 -1.56
CA GLY A 273 -4.03 -24.98 -2.88
C GLY A 273 -3.49 -23.55 -3.05
N PRO A 274 -3.36 -23.09 -4.31
CA PRO A 274 -2.79 -21.78 -4.64
C PRO A 274 -3.75 -20.64 -4.31
N PHE A 275 -3.22 -19.43 -4.20
CA PHE A 275 -3.99 -18.19 -4.12
C PHE A 275 -4.20 -17.65 -5.53
N LEU A 276 -5.47 -17.45 -5.89
CA LEU A 276 -5.86 -16.76 -7.12
C LEU A 276 -5.45 -15.28 -7.07
N PRO A 277 -5.32 -14.60 -8.22
CA PRO A 277 -5.02 -13.16 -8.26
C PRO A 277 -6.01 -12.37 -7.42
N GLY A 278 -5.52 -11.48 -6.56
CA GLY A 278 -6.34 -10.67 -5.65
C GLY A 278 -7.03 -11.45 -4.52
N GLN A 279 -6.85 -12.77 -4.42
CA GLN A 279 -7.52 -13.58 -3.41
C GLN A 279 -6.89 -13.35 -2.03
N SER A 280 -7.75 -13.17 -1.02
CA SER A 280 -7.38 -13.20 0.39
C SER A 280 -7.95 -14.45 1.05
N ARG A 281 -7.14 -15.14 1.85
CA ARG A 281 -7.55 -16.33 2.63
C ARG A 281 -7.08 -16.19 4.07
N THR A 282 -7.90 -16.66 5.00
CA THR A 282 -7.63 -16.56 6.45
C THR A 282 -7.53 -17.95 7.04
N PHE A 283 -6.57 -18.14 7.94
CA PHE A 283 -6.31 -19.43 8.57
C PHE A 283 -6.21 -19.27 10.08
N SER A 284 -6.77 -20.23 10.79
CA SER A 284 -6.65 -20.39 12.25
C SER A 284 -5.63 -21.48 12.54
N TYR A 285 -4.57 -21.14 13.26
CA TYR A 285 -3.48 -22.03 13.62
C TYR A 285 -3.46 -22.31 15.12
N ARG A 286 -3.49 -23.58 15.50
CA ARG A 286 -3.16 -24.02 16.86
C ARG A 286 -1.70 -24.43 16.92
N LEU A 287 -0.91 -23.73 17.74
CA LEU A 287 0.51 -23.98 17.92
C LEU A 287 0.75 -24.69 19.26
N ALA A 288 1.65 -25.67 19.29
CA ALA A 288 2.02 -26.42 20.49
C ALA A 288 2.79 -25.58 21.48
#